data_AF-A0A382XHI3-F1
#
_entry.id   AF-A0A382XHI3-F1
#
_cell.length_a   1.000
_cell.length_b   1.000
_cell.length_c   1.000
_cell.angle_alpha   90.00
_cell.angle_beta   90.00
_cell.angle_gamma   90.00
#
_symmetry.space_group_name_H-M   'P 1'
#
loop_
_entity.id
_entity.type
_entity.pdbx_description
1 polymer ?
#
loop_
_entity_poly.entity_id
_entity_poly.type
_entity_poly.pdbx_seq_one_letter_code
_entity_poly.pdbx_strand_id
1 'polypeptide(L)'
;MTKKFRPIILAGGVGKRLWPLSTESNPKQFIPIFQDLSLFDLTIQRINKKNLFKMPIVVTTKRYMNKILASTERTGIENKLIILEPEGRNTCPAATLAVALSMDKNKDDNFIVMPSDHYISMNKRFYDSCKLISKKIEKNHLFLFGVNPDFPSSQFGYILASKGGSVVEIEKFVEKPKFEKAKSLFEQEDVYWNAGIFAFKGDW
;
A
#
# COMPACT_ATOMS: atom_id res chain seq x y z
N MET A 1 -18.85 -0.18 15.47
CA MET A 1 -17.48 0.10 15.98
C MET A 1 -16.51 0.16 14.80
N THR A 2 -15.48 1.01 14.85
CA THR A 2 -14.44 1.10 13.80
C THR A 2 -13.51 -0.11 13.89
N LYS A 3 -13.46 -0.94 12.83
CA LYS A 3 -12.53 -2.07 12.75
C LYS A 3 -11.13 -1.55 12.39
N LYS A 4 -10.11 -1.86 13.19
CA LYS A 4 -8.71 -1.43 12.91
C LYS A 4 -8.06 -2.32 11.86
N PHE A 5 -7.23 -1.74 11.01
CA PHE A 5 -6.40 -2.48 10.06
C PHE A 5 -5.04 -2.81 10.67
N ARG A 6 -4.49 -3.98 10.35
CA ARG A 6 -3.07 -4.28 10.45
C ARG A 6 -2.41 -3.93 9.11
N PRO A 7 -1.55 -2.91 9.07
CA PRO A 7 -0.81 -2.60 7.85
C PRO A 7 0.17 -3.72 7.50
N ILE A 8 0.24 -4.06 6.22
CA ILE A 8 1.32 -4.88 5.64
C ILE A 8 2.08 -3.97 4.70
N ILE A 9 3.32 -3.61 5.05
CA ILE A 9 4.15 -2.70 4.27
C ILE A 9 5.14 -3.52 3.44
N LEU A 10 5.07 -3.36 2.13
CA LEU A 10 5.91 -4.09 1.18
C LEU A 10 7.16 -3.26 0.84
N ALA A 11 8.31 -3.69 1.36
CA ALA A 11 9.59 -2.97 1.31
C ALA A 11 10.76 -3.80 0.73
N GLY A 12 10.45 -4.79 -0.12
CA GLY A 12 11.46 -5.64 -0.78
C GLY A 12 12.00 -5.10 -2.12
N GLY A 13 11.37 -4.09 -2.71
CA GLY A 13 11.72 -3.60 -4.05
C GLY A 13 13.07 -2.88 -4.12
N VAL A 14 13.81 -3.07 -5.21
CA VAL A 14 15.09 -2.36 -5.46
C VAL A 14 14.88 -0.94 -6.02
N GLY A 15 13.80 -0.72 -6.77
CA GLY A 15 13.45 0.61 -7.27
C GLY A 15 14.47 1.22 -8.23
N LYS A 16 14.91 0.47 -9.26
CA LYS A 16 15.98 0.85 -10.22
C LYS A 16 15.73 2.11 -11.08
N ARG A 17 14.52 2.70 -11.02
CA ARG A 17 14.11 3.82 -11.90
C ARG A 17 14.64 5.19 -11.47
N LEU A 18 15.19 5.32 -10.26
CA LEU A 18 15.79 6.57 -9.77
C LEU A 18 17.31 6.54 -9.85
N TRP A 19 17.91 5.73 -10.73
CA TRP A 19 19.36 5.77 -10.91
C TRP A 19 19.81 7.18 -11.37
N PRO A 20 20.90 7.77 -10.85
CA PRO A 20 21.89 7.16 -9.93
C PRO A 20 21.55 7.27 -8.44
N LEU A 21 20.47 7.94 -8.05
CA LEU A 21 20.07 8.09 -6.65
C LEU A 21 19.75 6.75 -5.97
N SER A 22 19.05 5.85 -6.67
CA SER A 22 18.74 4.51 -6.18
C SER A 22 19.81 3.50 -6.58
N THR A 23 20.31 2.75 -5.60
CA THR A 23 21.21 1.62 -5.81
C THR A 23 20.62 0.33 -5.25
N GLU A 24 21.26 -0.79 -5.55
CA GLU A 24 20.90 -2.09 -4.97
C GLU A 24 20.97 -2.14 -3.44
N SER A 25 21.87 -1.37 -2.83
CA SER A 25 22.03 -1.26 -1.38
C SER A 25 21.17 -0.14 -0.78
N ASN A 26 20.74 0.84 -1.59
CA ASN A 26 19.91 1.97 -1.17
C ASN A 26 18.75 2.20 -2.16
N PRO A 27 17.69 1.38 -2.09
CA PRO A 27 16.56 1.49 -3.00
C PRO A 27 15.71 2.73 -2.68
N LYS A 28 14.91 3.17 -3.66
CA LYS A 28 14.20 4.46 -3.62
C LYS A 28 13.41 4.74 -2.34
N GLN A 29 12.79 3.72 -1.75
CA GLN A 29 11.94 3.88 -0.57
C GLN A 29 12.72 4.35 0.66
N PHE A 30 14.04 4.15 0.71
CA PHE A 30 14.89 4.54 1.83
C PHE A 30 15.76 5.76 1.55
N ILE A 31 15.58 6.42 0.39
CA ILE A 31 16.28 7.67 0.09
C ILE A 31 15.53 8.81 0.82
N PRO A 32 16.21 9.62 1.64
CA PRO A 32 15.62 10.77 2.30
C PRO A 32 15.42 11.90 1.28
N ILE A 33 14.29 11.86 0.56
CA ILE A 33 13.94 12.86 -0.46
C ILE A 33 13.17 14.03 0.17
N PHE A 34 12.51 13.82 1.32
CA PHE A 34 11.68 14.81 1.98
C PHE A 34 12.31 15.21 3.31
N GLN A 35 13.23 16.18 3.26
CA GLN A 35 14.10 16.53 4.39
C GLN A 35 14.88 15.28 4.85
N ASP A 36 14.78 14.92 6.13
CA ASP A 36 15.43 13.74 6.71
C ASP A 36 14.59 12.46 6.60
N LEU A 37 13.42 12.53 5.96
CA LEU A 37 12.50 11.39 5.87
C LEU A 37 12.49 10.76 4.47
N SER A 38 12.58 9.43 4.47
CA SER A 38 12.37 8.61 3.28
C SER A 38 10.89 8.31 3.03
N LEU A 39 10.56 7.82 1.83
CA LEU A 39 9.20 7.37 1.50
C LEU A 39 8.70 6.26 2.45
N PHE A 40 9.61 5.40 2.90
CA PHE A 40 9.31 4.38 3.91
C PHE A 40 8.98 5.03 5.25
N ASP A 41 9.78 6.00 5.71
CA ASP A 41 9.51 6.72 6.96
C ASP A 41 8.15 7.44 6.89
N LEU A 42 7.83 8.09 5.77
CA LEU A 42 6.53 8.73 5.54
C LEU A 42 5.39 7.71 5.58
N THR A 43 5.60 6.50 5.07
CA THR A 43 4.61 5.43 5.09
C THR A 43 4.37 4.89 6.50
N ILE A 44 5.44 4.73 7.28
CA ILE A 44 5.36 4.33 8.68
C ILE A 44 4.66 5.41 9.52
N GLN A 45 5.02 6.68 9.36
CA GLN A 45 4.33 7.78 10.06
C GLN A 45 2.86 7.89 9.69
N ARG A 46 2.51 7.63 8.42
CA ARG A 46 1.12 7.66 7.94
C ARG A 46 0.23 6.72 8.74
N ILE A 47 0.72 5.55 9.13
CA ILE A 47 -0.06 4.56 9.87
C ILE A 47 -0.07 4.77 11.40
N ASN A 48 0.46 5.89 11.93
CA ASN A 48 0.49 6.18 13.38
C ASN A 48 -0.89 6.55 13.99
N LYS A 49 -1.97 6.51 13.22
CA LYS A 49 -3.33 6.72 13.75
C LYS A 49 -3.78 5.46 14.50
N LYS A 50 -3.42 5.34 15.79
CA LYS A 50 -3.70 4.17 16.67
C LYS A 50 -5.19 3.78 16.77
N ASN A 51 -6.10 4.68 16.43
CA ASN A 51 -7.54 4.39 16.38
C ASN A 51 -7.97 3.71 15.07
N LEU A 52 -7.18 3.79 14.00
CA LEU A 52 -7.42 3.16 12.70
C LEU A 52 -6.48 1.98 12.42
N PHE A 53 -5.25 2.03 12.92
CA PHE A 53 -4.22 1.05 12.60
C PHE A 53 -3.69 0.35 13.85
N LYS A 54 -3.38 -0.94 13.70
CA LYS A 54 -2.56 -1.76 14.60
C LYS A 54 -1.07 -1.62 14.21
N MET A 55 -0.18 -2.20 15.01
CA MET A 55 1.24 -2.30 14.65
C MET A 55 1.43 -3.01 13.30
N PRO A 56 2.27 -2.47 12.40
CA PRO A 56 2.46 -2.99 11.05
C PRO A 56 3.21 -4.32 11.02
N ILE A 57 3.01 -5.06 9.94
CA ILE A 57 3.92 -6.11 9.47
C ILE A 57 4.72 -5.51 8.32
N VAL A 58 6.05 -5.64 8.36
CA VAL A 58 6.92 -5.21 7.26
C VAL A 58 7.45 -6.43 6.54
N VAL A 59 7.27 -6.49 5.23
CA VAL A 59 7.84 -7.55 4.38
C VAL A 59 9.00 -6.95 3.60
N THR A 60 10.20 -7.50 3.78
CA THR A 60 11.42 -6.98 3.15
C THR A 60 12.42 -8.11 2.92
N THR A 61 13.63 -7.80 2.46
CA THR A 61 14.73 -8.76 2.34
C THR A 61 15.75 -8.53 3.45
N LYS A 62 16.59 -9.54 3.74
CA LYS A 62 17.69 -9.41 4.73
C LYS A 62 18.57 -8.19 4.46
N ARG A 63 18.75 -7.82 3.18
CA ARG A 63 19.54 -6.67 2.74
C ARG A 63 19.08 -5.35 3.36
N TYR A 64 17.78 -5.17 3.59
CA TYR A 64 17.21 -3.90 4.04
C TYR A 64 16.82 -3.87 5.52
N MET A 65 17.10 -4.95 6.27
CA MET A 65 16.75 -5.08 7.69
C MET A 65 17.21 -3.86 8.52
N ASN A 66 18.46 -3.44 8.38
CA ASN A 66 19.00 -2.30 9.11
C ASN A 66 18.28 -0.98 8.78
N LYS A 67 17.77 -0.83 7.54
CA LYS A 67 17.01 0.35 7.14
C LYS A 67 15.62 0.38 7.79
N ILE A 68 14.99 -0.79 7.95
CA ILE A 68 13.72 -0.92 8.67
C ILE A 68 13.91 -0.56 10.16
N LEU A 69 14.97 -1.07 10.79
CA LEU A 69 15.27 -0.78 12.19
C LEU A 69 15.57 0.71 12.40
N ALA A 70 16.39 1.31 11.54
CA ALA A 70 16.68 2.75 11.61
C ALA A 70 15.42 3.61 11.43
N SER A 71 14.49 3.19 10.56
CA SER A 71 13.21 3.88 10.42
C SER A 71 12.31 3.71 11.66
N THR A 72 12.33 2.53 12.28
CA THR A 72 11.60 2.25 13.53
C THR A 72 12.08 3.20 14.63
N GLU A 73 13.41 3.36 14.76
CA GLU A 73 14.02 4.30 15.70
C GLU A 73 13.64 5.76 15.41
N ARG A 74 13.78 6.21 14.15
CA ARG A 74 13.45 7.59 13.74
C ARG A 74 11.98 7.94 13.93
N THR A 75 11.07 6.99 13.70
CA THR A 75 9.62 7.25 13.72
C THR A 75 8.96 6.91 15.06
N GLY A 76 9.61 6.10 15.90
CA GLY A 76 9.05 5.60 17.16
C GLY A 76 7.89 4.61 16.97
N ILE A 77 7.69 4.05 15.77
CA ILE A 77 6.58 3.16 15.46
C ILE A 77 7.09 1.73 15.35
N GLU A 78 6.81 0.94 16.38
CA GLU A 78 7.21 -0.46 16.46
C GLU A 78 6.48 -1.34 15.44
N ASN A 79 7.17 -2.37 14.95
CA ASN A 79 6.62 -3.38 14.05
C ASN A 79 6.08 -4.56 14.84
N LYS A 80 4.91 -5.08 14.46
CA LYS A 80 4.39 -6.35 14.98
C LYS A 80 5.28 -7.52 14.58
N LEU A 81 5.74 -7.50 13.33
CA LEU A 81 6.54 -8.54 12.70
C LEU A 81 7.33 -7.94 11.54
N ILE A 82 8.57 -8.37 11.37
CA ILE A 82 9.37 -8.13 10.17
C ILE A 82 9.60 -9.48 9.50
N ILE A 83 9.13 -9.63 8.27
CA ILE A 83 9.27 -10.84 7.46
C ILE A 83 10.42 -10.61 6.48
N LEU A 84 11.40 -11.51 6.51
CA LEU A 84 12.52 -11.49 5.58
C LEU A 84 12.26 -12.50 4.47
N GLU A 85 11.91 -12.01 3.29
CA GLU A 85 11.84 -12.82 2.08
C GLU A 85 13.24 -13.24 1.64
N PRO A 86 13.44 -14.51 1.24
CA PRO A 86 14.72 -14.97 0.71
C PRO A 86 15.05 -14.29 -0.62
N GLU A 87 14.02 -13.99 -1.41
CA GLU A 87 14.10 -13.30 -2.69
C GLU A 87 12.77 -12.57 -2.97
N GLY A 88 12.81 -11.50 -3.77
CA GLY A 88 11.60 -10.75 -4.09
C GLY A 88 10.70 -11.50 -5.06
N ARG A 89 9.49 -11.89 -4.62
CA ARG A 89 8.51 -12.65 -5.42
C ARG A 89 7.23 -11.87 -5.78
N ASN A 90 7.32 -10.54 -5.90
CA ASN A 90 6.20 -9.61 -6.14
C ASN A 90 5.20 -9.51 -4.97
N THR A 91 4.16 -8.70 -5.16
CA THR A 91 3.20 -8.27 -4.14
C THR A 91 2.38 -9.40 -3.54
N CYS A 92 1.88 -10.33 -4.36
CA CYS A 92 0.92 -11.35 -3.92
C CYS A 92 1.56 -12.34 -2.92
N PRO A 93 2.69 -13.01 -3.21
CA PRO A 93 3.33 -13.91 -2.25
C PRO A 93 3.72 -13.22 -0.93
N ALA A 94 4.25 -12.00 -1.01
CA ALA A 94 4.62 -11.20 0.15
C ALA A 94 3.41 -10.90 1.06
N ALA A 95 2.30 -10.48 0.48
CA ALA A 95 1.07 -10.20 1.21
C ALA A 95 0.46 -11.49 1.82
N THR A 96 0.39 -12.57 1.04
CA THR A 96 -0.16 -13.86 1.48
C THR A 96 0.62 -14.43 2.67
N LEU A 97 1.96 -14.40 2.62
CA LEU A 97 2.79 -14.86 3.74
C LEU A 97 2.55 -14.03 5.01
N ALA A 98 2.45 -12.71 4.87
CA ALA A 98 2.17 -11.81 5.99
C ALA A 98 0.80 -12.07 6.61
N VAL A 99 -0.23 -12.31 5.80
CA VAL A 99 -1.58 -12.66 6.25
C VAL A 99 -1.55 -13.99 6.99
N ALA A 100 -0.96 -15.04 6.40
CA ALA A 100 -0.89 -16.38 7.00
C ALA A 100 -0.23 -16.34 8.39
N LEU A 101 0.93 -15.68 8.51
CA LEU A 101 1.65 -15.56 9.79
C LEU A 101 0.91 -14.71 10.82
N SER A 102 0.14 -13.70 10.38
CA SER A 102 -0.67 -12.89 11.29
C SER A 102 -1.90 -13.65 11.78
N MET A 103 -2.57 -14.38 10.88
CA MET A 103 -3.81 -15.11 11.16
C MET A 103 -3.61 -16.33 12.05
N ASP A 104 -2.44 -16.96 12.00
CA ASP A 104 -2.05 -18.02 12.93
C ASP A 104 -2.21 -17.59 14.41
N LYS A 105 -1.97 -16.30 14.70
CA LYS A 105 -2.10 -15.73 16.05
C LYS A 105 -3.39 -14.96 16.28
N ASN A 106 -4.03 -14.42 15.24
CA ASN A 106 -5.25 -13.64 15.34
C ASN A 106 -6.12 -13.77 14.09
N LYS A 107 -7.21 -14.54 14.20
CA LYS A 107 -8.10 -14.86 13.08
C LYS A 107 -8.98 -13.70 12.60
N ASP A 108 -9.07 -12.61 13.36
CA ASP A 108 -9.97 -11.48 13.08
C ASP A 108 -9.24 -10.21 12.61
N ASP A 109 -7.98 -10.32 12.19
CA ASP A 109 -7.27 -9.17 11.63
C ASP A 109 -7.87 -8.74 10.28
N ASN A 110 -8.08 -7.43 10.13
CA ASN A 110 -8.33 -6.80 8.84
C ASN A 110 -7.00 -6.25 8.35
N PHE A 111 -6.68 -6.43 7.08
CA PHE A 111 -5.40 -6.01 6.52
C PHE A 111 -5.56 -4.80 5.62
N ILE A 112 -4.51 -3.98 5.58
CA ILE A 112 -4.29 -2.97 4.54
C ILE A 112 -2.88 -3.15 4.00
N VAL A 113 -2.76 -3.56 2.74
CA VAL A 113 -1.47 -3.76 2.09
C VAL A 113 -1.05 -2.47 1.42
N MET A 114 0.17 -2.03 1.69
CA MET A 114 0.69 -0.74 1.27
C MET A 114 2.10 -0.86 0.68
N PRO A 115 2.35 -0.26 -0.49
CA PRO A 115 3.70 -0.08 -0.99
C PRO A 115 4.48 0.88 -0.09
N SER A 116 5.78 0.62 0.09
CA SER A 116 6.68 1.45 0.90
C SER A 116 7.18 2.73 0.21
N ASP A 117 6.92 2.84 -1.08
CA ASP A 117 7.57 3.76 -2.01
C ASP A 117 6.58 4.77 -2.64
N HIS A 118 5.40 4.92 -2.02
CA HIS A 118 4.37 5.85 -2.46
C HIS A 118 4.44 7.17 -1.68
N TYR A 119 4.45 8.27 -2.43
CA TYR A 119 4.23 9.59 -1.86
C TYR A 119 2.73 9.89 -1.80
N ILE A 120 2.23 10.26 -0.61
CA ILE A 120 0.85 10.66 -0.39
C ILE A 120 0.90 12.00 0.32
N SER A 121 0.60 13.08 -0.42
CA SER A 121 0.65 14.46 0.09
C SER A 121 -0.47 14.76 1.09
N MET A 122 -1.64 14.13 0.92
CA MET A 122 -2.84 14.40 1.72
C MET A 122 -3.23 13.21 2.60
N ASN A 123 -2.50 13.00 3.70
CA ASN A 123 -2.78 11.92 4.65
C ASN A 123 -4.22 11.94 5.21
N LYS A 124 -4.84 13.12 5.34
CA LYS A 124 -6.25 13.23 5.78
C LYS A 124 -7.22 12.48 4.87
N ARG A 125 -7.10 12.62 3.55
CA ARG A 125 -7.98 11.92 2.59
C ARG A 125 -7.79 10.41 2.66
N PHE A 126 -6.54 9.96 2.79
CA PHE A 126 -6.24 8.54 3.03
C PHE A 126 -6.91 8.01 4.30
N TYR A 127 -6.87 8.78 5.40
CA TYR A 127 -7.54 8.40 6.65
C TYR A 127 -9.06 8.37 6.54
N ASP A 128 -9.64 9.33 5.83
CA ASP A 128 -11.09 9.39 5.59
C ASP A 128 -11.55 8.15 4.80
N SER A 129 -10.81 7.76 3.75
CA SER A 129 -11.06 6.51 3.00
C SER A 129 -10.90 5.27 3.88
N CYS A 130 -9.83 5.17 4.68
CA CYS A 130 -9.64 4.05 5.62
C CYS A 130 -10.80 3.97 6.63
N LYS A 131 -11.27 5.11 7.15
CA LYS A 131 -12.39 5.16 8.09
C LYS A 131 -13.70 4.70 7.44
N LEU A 132 -13.94 5.00 6.17
CA LEU A 132 -15.09 4.48 5.45
C LEU A 132 -15.01 2.96 5.28
N ILE A 133 -13.86 2.44 4.84
CA ILE A 133 -13.64 1.00 4.67
C ILE A 133 -13.78 0.27 6.02
N SER A 134 -13.24 0.83 7.11
CA SER A 134 -13.31 0.21 8.45
C SER A 134 -14.73 -0.05 8.96
N LYS A 135 -15.72 0.65 8.41
CA LYS A 135 -17.14 0.49 8.75
C LYS A 135 -17.86 -0.50 7.84
N LYS A 136 -17.32 -0.79 6.66
CA LYS A 136 -17.93 -1.63 5.61
C LYS A 136 -17.19 -2.95 5.37
N ILE A 137 -16.00 -3.10 5.94
CA ILE A 137 -15.16 -4.27 5.73
C ILE A 137 -15.79 -5.51 6.36
N GLU A 138 -16.08 -6.49 5.50
CA GLU A 138 -16.68 -7.78 5.84
C GLU A 138 -15.98 -8.87 5.03
N LYS A 139 -16.35 -10.13 5.29
CA LYS A 139 -15.85 -11.28 4.53
C LYS A 139 -16.14 -11.13 3.04
N ASN A 140 -15.26 -11.64 2.18
CA ASN A 140 -15.33 -11.56 0.71
C ASN A 140 -15.22 -10.15 0.11
N HIS A 141 -15.03 -9.08 0.89
CA HIS A 141 -14.77 -7.74 0.35
C HIS A 141 -13.27 -7.47 0.17
N LEU A 142 -12.89 -7.11 -1.06
CA LEU A 142 -11.59 -6.54 -1.40
C LEU A 142 -11.77 -5.08 -1.82
N PHE A 143 -11.19 -4.17 -1.04
CA PHE A 143 -11.23 -2.73 -1.32
C PHE A 143 -9.95 -2.30 -2.02
N LEU A 144 -10.07 -1.60 -3.14
CA LEU A 144 -8.96 -0.89 -3.79
C LEU A 144 -9.07 0.61 -3.55
N PHE A 145 -7.94 1.30 -3.59
CA PHE A 145 -7.90 2.76 -3.49
C PHE A 145 -7.70 3.36 -4.88
N GLY A 146 -8.68 4.16 -5.33
CA GLY A 146 -8.62 4.91 -6.58
C GLY A 146 -7.99 6.29 -6.39
N VAL A 147 -7.20 6.73 -7.37
CA VAL A 147 -6.67 8.09 -7.48
C VAL A 147 -7.12 8.69 -8.80
N ASN A 148 -7.55 9.96 -8.79
CA ASN A 148 -7.90 10.65 -10.04
C ASN A 148 -6.68 10.67 -10.97
N PRO A 149 -6.81 10.21 -12.22
CA PRO A 149 -5.72 10.32 -13.17
C PRO A 149 -5.55 11.78 -13.60
N ASP A 150 -4.30 12.26 -13.64
CA ASP A 150 -3.98 13.60 -14.12
C ASP A 150 -3.53 13.60 -15.60
N PHE A 151 -3.23 12.42 -16.15
CA PHE A 151 -2.83 12.20 -17.55
C PHE A 151 -3.06 10.73 -17.94
N PRO A 152 -3.07 10.36 -19.23
CA PRO A 152 -3.09 8.96 -19.64
C PRO A 152 -1.71 8.31 -19.46
N SER A 153 -1.64 7.15 -18.78
CA SER A 153 -0.39 6.46 -18.48
C SER A 153 -0.50 4.95 -18.68
N SER A 154 0.44 4.35 -19.41
CA SER A 154 0.53 2.88 -19.54
C SER A 154 1.19 2.20 -18.34
N GLN A 155 1.65 2.96 -17.35
CA GLN A 155 2.39 2.44 -16.19
C GLN A 155 1.51 2.09 -14.99
N PHE A 156 0.24 2.51 -15.00
CA PHE A 156 -0.71 2.28 -13.92
C PHE A 156 -1.81 1.29 -14.31
N GLY A 157 -2.37 0.62 -13.30
CA GLY A 157 -3.66 -0.04 -13.45
C GLY A 157 -4.79 0.98 -13.38
N TYR A 158 -5.88 0.71 -14.09
CA TYR A 158 -7.10 1.53 -14.11
C TYR A 158 -8.25 0.76 -13.46
N ILE A 159 -9.06 1.48 -12.68
CA ILE A 159 -10.26 1.02 -11.99
C ILE A 159 -11.43 1.77 -12.62
N LEU A 160 -12.33 1.04 -13.27
CA LEU A 160 -13.62 1.58 -13.70
C LEU A 160 -14.62 1.29 -12.60
N ALA A 161 -15.16 2.35 -12.00
CA ALA A 161 -16.06 2.26 -10.87
C ALA A 161 -17.50 2.50 -11.30
N SER A 162 -18.42 1.87 -10.60
CA SER A 162 -19.84 2.20 -10.70
C SER A 162 -20.10 3.62 -10.17
N LYS A 163 -21.12 4.28 -10.73
CA LYS A 163 -21.54 5.62 -10.29
C LYS A 163 -21.93 5.63 -8.81
N GLY A 164 -21.47 6.63 -8.06
CA GLY A 164 -21.95 6.83 -6.69
C GLY A 164 -20.96 7.51 -5.75
N GLY A 165 -21.14 7.24 -4.45
CA GLY A 165 -20.41 7.88 -3.37
C GLY A 165 -18.95 7.43 -3.22
N SER A 166 -18.36 7.66 -2.04
CA SER A 166 -16.92 7.44 -1.81
C SER A 166 -16.47 5.98 -1.72
N VAL A 167 -17.39 5.01 -1.71
CA VAL A 167 -17.09 3.57 -1.76
C VAL A 167 -18.16 2.92 -2.62
N VAL A 168 -17.74 2.44 -3.78
CA VAL A 168 -18.57 1.92 -4.88
C VAL A 168 -17.99 0.61 -5.41
N GLU A 169 -18.79 -0.13 -6.16
CA GLU A 169 -18.33 -1.38 -6.78
C GLU A 169 -17.40 -1.08 -7.97
N ILE A 170 -16.43 -1.97 -8.17
CA ILE A 170 -15.52 -1.92 -9.31
C ILE A 170 -16.13 -2.75 -10.43
N GLU A 171 -16.50 -2.10 -11.52
CA GLU A 171 -17.04 -2.77 -12.72
C GLU A 171 -15.94 -3.49 -13.49
N LYS A 172 -14.75 -2.87 -13.56
CA LYS A 172 -13.63 -3.42 -14.31
C LYS A 172 -12.28 -2.96 -13.78
N PHE A 173 -11.32 -3.89 -13.80
CA PHE A 173 -9.91 -3.60 -13.56
C PHE A 173 -9.10 -3.81 -14.84
N VAL A 174 -8.23 -2.86 -15.18
CA VAL A 174 -7.36 -2.93 -16.37
C VAL A 174 -5.92 -2.65 -15.95
N GLU A 175 -5.09 -3.69 -15.87
CA GLU A 175 -3.67 -3.53 -15.52
C GLU A 175 -2.85 -3.04 -16.72
N LYS A 176 -2.15 -1.91 -16.55
CA LYS A 176 -1.13 -1.38 -17.47
C LYS A 176 -1.52 -1.46 -18.96
N PRO A 177 -2.61 -0.77 -19.35
CA PRO A 177 -3.07 -0.78 -20.73
C PRO A 177 -2.03 -0.18 -21.69
N LYS A 178 -2.11 -0.55 -22.97
CA LYS A 178 -1.42 0.19 -24.04
C LYS A 178 -1.85 1.66 -24.03
N PHE A 179 -0.97 2.56 -24.48
CA PHE A 179 -1.18 4.01 -24.39
C PHE A 179 -2.51 4.48 -25.00
N GLU A 180 -2.89 3.98 -26.19
CA GLU A 180 -4.18 4.31 -26.82
C GLU A 180 -5.39 3.96 -25.93
N LYS A 181 -5.34 2.80 -25.27
CA LYS A 181 -6.38 2.40 -24.32
C LYS A 181 -6.32 3.24 -23.05
N ALA A 182 -5.14 3.61 -22.57
CA ALA A 182 -4.99 4.52 -21.43
C ALA A 182 -5.61 5.89 -21.71
N LYS A 183 -5.46 6.41 -22.94
CA LYS A 183 -6.10 7.64 -23.40
C LYS A 183 -7.63 7.53 -23.40
N SER A 184 -8.16 6.48 -24.00
CA SER A 184 -9.61 6.22 -24.00
C SER A 184 -10.19 6.04 -22.59
N LEU A 185 -9.44 5.44 -21.65
CA LEU A 185 -9.85 5.30 -20.26
C LEU A 185 -9.80 6.63 -19.50
N PHE A 186 -8.82 7.48 -19.79
CA PHE A 186 -8.68 8.80 -19.16
C PHE A 186 -9.82 9.76 -19.52
N GLU A 187 -10.42 9.59 -20.70
CA GLU A 187 -11.55 10.41 -21.18
C GLU A 187 -12.91 9.97 -20.58
N GLN A 188 -12.96 8.87 -19.82
CA GLN A 188 -14.19 8.37 -19.20
C GLN A 188 -14.39 8.93 -17.79
N GLU A 189 -15.66 9.10 -17.40
CA GLU A 189 -16.04 9.38 -16.02
C GLU A 189 -15.85 8.15 -15.12
N ASP A 190 -15.73 8.37 -13.82
CA ASP A 190 -15.63 7.29 -12.81
C ASP A 190 -14.48 6.29 -13.05
N VAL A 191 -13.42 6.77 -13.70
CA VAL A 191 -12.18 6.02 -13.94
C VAL A 191 -11.04 6.56 -13.07
N TYR A 192 -10.38 5.65 -12.36
CA TYR A 192 -9.31 5.97 -11.41
C TYR A 192 -8.06 5.16 -11.69
N TRP A 193 -6.89 5.67 -11.34
CA TRP A 193 -5.70 4.86 -11.20
C TRP A 193 -5.77 3.99 -9.95
N ASN A 194 -5.30 2.75 -10.06
CA ASN A 194 -5.05 1.88 -8.92
C ASN A 194 -3.86 2.40 -8.11
N ALA A 195 -4.11 2.78 -6.86
CA ALA A 195 -3.07 3.24 -5.96
C ALA A 195 -2.13 2.14 -5.46
N GLY A 196 -2.34 0.88 -5.83
CA GLY A 196 -1.56 -0.27 -5.34
C GLY A 196 -1.74 -0.54 -3.84
N ILE A 197 -2.72 0.11 -3.21
CA ILE A 197 -3.14 -0.09 -1.82
C ILE A 197 -4.46 -0.83 -1.85
N PHE A 198 -4.58 -1.88 -1.03
CA PHE A 198 -5.80 -2.66 -0.95
C PHE A 198 -6.05 -3.14 0.48
N ALA A 199 -7.32 -3.29 0.85
CA ALA A 199 -7.75 -3.71 2.18
C ALA A 199 -8.79 -4.81 2.11
N PHE A 200 -8.70 -5.77 3.03
CA PHE A 200 -9.55 -6.97 3.05
C PHE A 200 -9.54 -7.58 4.45
N LYS A 201 -10.55 -8.39 4.77
CA LYS A 201 -10.58 -9.15 6.01
C LYS A 201 -9.66 -10.37 5.88
N GLY A 202 -9.00 -10.83 6.95
CA GLY A 202 -8.04 -11.94 6.85
C GLY A 202 -8.60 -13.22 6.23
N ASP A 203 -9.87 -13.52 6.48
CA ASP A 203 -10.59 -14.67 5.92
C ASP A 203 -11.27 -14.37 4.56
N TRP A 204 -10.76 -13.38 3.82
CA TRP A 204 -11.17 -13.05 2.44
C TRP A 204 -10.91 -14.22 1.49
#